data_AF-A0A2W5FBV9-F1
#
_entry.id   AF-A0A2W5FBV9-F1
#
_cell.length_a   1.000
_cell.length_b   1.000
_cell.length_c   1.000
_cell.angle_alpha   90.00
_cell.angle_beta   90.00
_cell.angle_gamma   90.00
#
_symmetry.space_group_name_H-M   'P 1'
#
loop_
_entity.id
_entity.type
_entity.pdbx_description
1 polymer ?
#
loop_
_entity_poly.entity_id
_entity_poly.type
_entity_poly.pdbx_seq_one_letter_code
_entity_poly.pdbx_strand_id
1 'polypeptide(L)'
;MQKILQNIQQNQELYSAIKIVWAVITTLSILVLIVVFCCDENTVLKSVPTCTYKLQGRECILCGCTRAFLQIKHLSFDKAFRLNKLSILLFVLLLANIFFFLKNIFTKDLQYHENC
;
A
#
# COMPACT_ATOMS: atom_id res chain seq x y z
N MET A 1 22.51 -10.44 7.43
CA MET A 1 21.73 -9.18 7.38
C MET A 1 22.59 -7.93 7.60
N GLN A 2 23.41 -7.86 8.65
CA GLN A 2 24.28 -6.69 8.92
C GLN A 2 25.24 -6.31 7.78
N LYS A 3 25.87 -7.30 7.12
CA LYS A 3 26.79 -7.07 5.99
C LYS A 3 26.11 -6.44 4.75
N ILE A 4 24.82 -6.73 4.54
CA ILE A 4 24.02 -6.16 3.43
C ILE A 4 23.71 -4.69 3.73
N LEU A 5 23.33 -4.37 4.96
CA LEU A 5 23.06 -2.99 5.38
C LEU A 5 24.31 -2.11 5.27
N GLN A 6 25.48 -2.63 5.65
CA GLN A 6 26.77 -1.94 5.50
C GLN A 6 27.11 -1.66 4.03
N ASN A 7 26.94 -2.64 3.14
CA ASN A 7 27.17 -2.46 1.72
C ASN A 7 26.19 -1.45 1.07
N ILE A 8 24.94 -1.41 1.51
CA ILE A 8 23.95 -0.42 1.04
C ILE A 8 24.34 1.00 1.49
N GLN A 9 24.83 1.16 2.72
CA GLN A 9 25.27 2.46 3.23
C GLN A 9 26.53 2.99 2.57
N GLN A 10 27.47 2.10 2.20
CA GLN A 10 28.69 2.49 1.48
C GLN A 10 28.41 2.97 0.04
N ASN A 11 27.32 2.52 -0.56
CA ASN A 11 26.91 2.92 -1.91
C ASN A 11 25.80 3.98 -1.85
N GLN A 12 26.20 5.26 -1.80
CA GLN A 12 25.28 6.40 -1.66
C GLN A 12 24.20 6.45 -2.76
N GLU A 13 24.53 6.01 -3.98
CA GLU A 13 23.59 5.92 -5.09
C GLU A 13 22.48 4.88 -4.83
N LEU A 14 22.86 3.68 -4.36
CA LEU A 14 21.92 2.60 -4.06
C LEU A 14 20.99 2.99 -2.91
N TYR A 15 21.54 3.60 -1.85
CA TYR A 15 20.73 4.08 -0.73
C TYR A 15 19.72 5.15 -1.14
N SER A 16 20.12 6.08 -2.00
CA SER A 16 19.24 7.11 -2.55
C SER A 16 18.15 6.50 -3.44
N ALA A 17 18.51 5.53 -4.29
CA ALA A 17 17.54 4.81 -5.13
C ALA A 17 16.48 4.08 -4.30
N ILE A 18 16.88 3.37 -3.24
CA ILE A 18 15.96 2.66 -2.34
C ILE A 18 14.99 3.65 -1.67
N LYS A 19 15.47 4.82 -1.22
CA LYS A 19 14.61 5.87 -0.65
C LYS A 19 13.59 6.38 -1.65
N ILE A 20 14.00 6.64 -2.89
CA ILE A 20 13.09 7.10 -3.94
C ILE A 20 12.02 6.05 -4.21
N VAL A 21 12.43 4.79 -4.38
CA VAL A 21 11.49 3.67 -4.58
C VAL A 21 10.50 3.57 -3.43
N TRP A 22 10.97 3.65 -2.18
CA TRP A 22 10.10 3.59 -1.02
C TRP A 22 9.13 4.77 -0.95
N ALA A 23 9.58 5.98 -1.30
CA ALA A 23 8.72 7.15 -1.40
C ALA A 23 7.65 6.98 -2.48
N VAL A 24 8.00 6.49 -3.68
CA VAL A 24 7.04 6.21 -4.77
C VAL A 24 6.00 5.19 -4.34
N ILE A 25 6.43 4.06 -3.75
CA ILE A 25 5.51 3.02 -3.24
C ILE A 25 4.56 3.60 -2.19
N THR A 26 5.07 4.43 -1.28
CA THR A 26 4.25 5.07 -0.25
C THR A 26 3.25 6.05 -0.84
N THR A 27 3.66 6.88 -1.80
CA THR A 27 2.75 7.80 -2.51
C THR A 27 1.63 7.04 -3.22
N LEU A 28 1.95 5.95 -3.90
CA LEU A 28 0.94 5.09 -4.53
C LEU A 28 0.00 4.44 -3.50
N SER A 29 0.55 4.02 -2.35
CA SER A 29 -0.23 3.44 -1.25
C SER A 29 -1.25 4.44 -0.71
N ILE A 30 -0.82 5.68 -0.49
CA ILE A 30 -1.70 6.77 -0.03
C ILE A 30 -2.77 7.06 -1.08
N LEU A 31 -2.40 7.14 -2.36
CA LEU A 31 -3.35 7.38 -3.45
C LEU A 31 -4.44 6.30 -3.50
N VAL A 32 -4.07 5.02 -3.34
CA VAL A 32 -5.04 3.91 -3.28
C VAL A 32 -6.02 4.10 -2.11
N LEU A 33 -5.54 4.46 -0.92
CA LEU A 33 -6.40 4.71 0.23
C LEU A 33 -7.31 5.93 0.01
N ILE A 34 -6.78 7.02 -0.55
CA ILE A 34 -7.58 8.20 -0.89
C ILE A 34 -8.71 7.82 -1.85
N VAL A 35 -8.43 7.06 -2.90
CA VAL A 35 -9.46 6.61 -3.85
C VAL A 35 -10.52 5.77 -3.15
N VAL A 36 -10.12 4.85 -2.26
CA VAL A 36 -11.08 3.98 -1.56
C VAL A 36 -11.96 4.76 -0.58
N PHE A 37 -11.38 5.67 0.19
CA PHE A 37 -12.09 6.37 1.27
C PHE A 37 -12.80 7.64 0.83
N CYS A 38 -12.27 8.37 -0.16
CA CYS A 38 -12.80 9.67 -0.58
C CYS A 38 -13.65 9.61 -1.85
N CYS A 39 -13.54 8.57 -2.70
CA CYS A 39 -14.35 8.46 -3.91
C CYS A 39 -15.63 7.65 -3.68
N ASP A 40 -16.65 7.94 -4.49
CA ASP A 40 -17.89 7.15 -4.52
C ASP A 40 -17.64 5.75 -5.10
N GLU A 41 -18.25 4.76 -4.47
CA GLU A 41 -18.03 3.35 -4.78
C GLU A 41 -18.55 2.97 -6.16
N ASN A 42 -19.66 3.58 -6.59
CA ASN A 42 -20.22 3.30 -7.91
C ASN A 42 -19.29 3.82 -9.00
N THR A 43 -18.69 5.00 -8.80
CA THR A 43 -17.70 5.55 -9.72
C THR A 43 -16.48 4.66 -9.81
N VAL A 44 -15.92 4.24 -8.66
CA VAL A 44 -14.75 3.35 -8.62
C VAL A 44 -15.06 2.02 -9.32
N LEU A 45 -16.22 1.41 -9.04
CA LEU A 45 -16.59 0.11 -9.62
C LEU A 45 -16.93 0.16 -11.11
N LYS A 46 -17.47 1.29 -11.60
CA LYS A 46 -17.73 1.50 -13.04
C LYS A 46 -16.44 1.62 -13.85
N SER A 47 -15.37 2.15 -13.24
CA SER A 47 -14.06 2.29 -13.90
C SER A 47 -13.24 1.00 -13.90
N VAL A 48 -13.62 -0.02 -13.13
CA VAL A 48 -12.88 -1.29 -13.05
C VAL A 48 -13.38 -2.25 -14.13
N PRO A 49 -12.50 -2.74 -15.03
CA PRO A 49 -12.89 -3.68 -16.06
C PRO A 49 -13.33 -5.02 -15.47
N THR A 50 -14.20 -5.71 -16.20
CA THR A 50 -14.62 -7.08 -15.84
C THR A 50 -13.43 -8.02 -15.96
N CYS A 51 -13.12 -8.76 -14.89
CA CYS A 51 -12.03 -9.72 -14.87
C CYS A 51 -12.39 -10.98 -15.69
N THR A 52 -11.66 -11.23 -16.77
CA THR A 52 -11.88 -12.38 -17.66
C THR A 52 -11.65 -13.73 -16.98
N TYR A 53 -10.69 -13.82 -16.06
CA TYR A 53 -10.45 -15.04 -15.27
C TYR A 53 -11.68 -15.44 -14.45
N LYS A 54 -12.37 -14.47 -13.85
CA LYS A 54 -13.60 -14.72 -13.10
C LYS A 54 -14.75 -15.19 -14.01
N LEU A 55 -14.83 -14.66 -15.24
CA LEU A 55 -15.80 -15.13 -16.24
C LEU A 55 -15.54 -16.59 -16.65
N GLN A 56 -14.28 -17.01 -16.64
CA GLN A 56 -13.87 -18.39 -16.93
C GLN A 56 -13.95 -19.32 -15.70
N GLY A 57 -14.49 -18.84 -14.56
CA GLY A 57 -14.55 -19.60 -13.32
C GLY A 57 -13.19 -19.86 -12.67
N ARG A 58 -12.13 -19.16 -13.09
CA ARG A 58 -10.78 -19.29 -12.52
C ARG A 58 -10.57 -18.30 -11.38
N GLU A 59 -9.86 -18.75 -10.36
CA GLU A 59 -9.41 -17.87 -9.28
C GLU A 59 -8.28 -16.96 -9.77
N CYS A 60 -8.37 -15.68 -9.44
CA CYS A 60 -7.30 -14.72 -9.67
C CYS A 60 -6.99 -14.03 -8.34
N ILE A 61 -5.73 -14.09 -7.94
CA ILE A 61 -5.22 -13.58 -6.66
C ILE A 61 -5.43 -12.08 -6.45
N LEU A 62 -5.61 -11.29 -7.53
CA LEU A 62 -5.94 -9.87 -7.45
C LEU A 62 -7.40 -9.57 -7.80
N CYS A 63 -8.16 -10.56 -8.27
CA CYS A 63 -9.57 -10.35 -8.54
C CYS A 63 -10.30 -10.07 -7.22
N GLY A 64 -11.22 -9.11 -7.25
CA GLY A 64 -11.96 -8.72 -6.08
C GLY A 64 -11.20 -7.84 -5.09
N CYS A 65 -9.89 -7.55 -5.26
CA CYS A 65 -9.15 -6.67 -4.35
C CYS A 65 -9.81 -5.30 -4.18
N THR A 66 -10.16 -4.62 -5.28
CA THR A 66 -10.84 -3.32 -5.21
C THR A 66 -12.17 -3.41 -4.46
N ARG A 67 -12.99 -4.43 -4.75
CA ARG A 67 -14.26 -4.66 -4.04
C ARG A 67 -14.04 -4.98 -2.57
N ALA A 68 -13.00 -5.74 -2.25
CA ALA A 68 -12.66 -6.08 -0.89
C ALA A 68 -12.19 -4.85 -0.09
N PHE A 69 -11.43 -3.95 -0.70
CA PHE A 69 -11.04 -2.67 -0.07
C PHE A 69 -12.25 -1.77 0.19
N LEU A 70 -13.24 -1.75 -0.72
CA LEU A 70 -14.52 -1.07 -0.46
C LEU A 70 -15.31 -1.74 0.68
N GLN A 71 -15.28 -3.07 0.82
CA GLN A 71 -15.89 -3.73 1.98
C GLN A 71 -15.13 -3.43 3.28
N ILE A 72 -13.80 -3.28 3.24
CA ILE A 72 -12.98 -2.87 4.39
C ILE A 72 -13.37 -1.45 4.84
N LYS A 73 -13.62 -0.51 3.90
CA LYS A 73 -14.15 0.83 4.20
C LYS A 73 -15.45 0.76 5.03
N HIS A 74 -16.33 -0.21 4.74
CA HIS A 74 -17.57 -0.46 5.49
C HIS A 74 -17.40 -1.36 6.73
N LEU A 75 -16.17 -1.60 7.18
CA LEU A 75 -15.85 -2.50 8.30
C LEU A 75 -16.38 -3.94 8.11
N SER A 76 -16.69 -4.32 6.87
CA SER A 76 -17.26 -5.61 6.50
C SER A 76 -16.15 -6.61 6.15
N PHE A 77 -15.30 -6.94 7.13
CA PHE A 77 -14.12 -7.78 6.93
C PHE A 77 -14.44 -9.20 6.44
N ASP A 78 -15.54 -9.78 6.91
CA ASP A 78 -16.01 -11.10 6.47
C ASP A 78 -16.35 -11.12 4.96
N LYS A 79 -17.02 -10.07 4.46
CA LYS A 79 -17.27 -9.89 3.02
C LYS A 79 -15.97 -9.63 2.26
N ALA A 80 -15.06 -8.82 2.81
CA ALA A 80 -13.76 -8.57 2.21
C ALA A 80 -12.94 -9.87 2.05
N PHE A 81 -12.92 -10.71 3.08
CA PHE A 81 -12.19 -11.98 3.08
C PHE A 81 -12.75 -12.97 2.05
N ARG A 82 -14.09 -13.03 1.90
CA ARG A 82 -14.74 -13.83 0.85
C ARG A 82 -14.43 -13.34 -0.56
N LEU A 83 -14.27 -12.02 -0.74
CA LEU A 83 -13.90 -11.44 -2.03
C LEU A 83 -12.44 -11.68 -2.38
N ASN A 84 -11.54 -11.53 -1.40
CA ASN A 84 -10.12 -11.82 -1.55
C ASN A 84 -9.48 -12.03 -0.17
N LYS A 85 -8.96 -13.23 0.09
CA LYS A 85 -8.37 -13.56 1.41
C LYS A 85 -7.14 -12.71 1.73
N LEU A 86 -6.39 -12.28 0.72
CA LEU A 86 -5.16 -11.51 0.87
C LEU A 86 -5.42 -10.01 1.07
N SER A 87 -6.62 -9.51 0.76
CA SER A 87 -6.88 -8.06 0.77
C SER A 87 -6.75 -7.44 2.15
N ILE A 88 -7.14 -8.16 3.21
CA ILE A 88 -7.01 -7.67 4.58
C ILE A 88 -5.54 -7.51 4.95
N LEU A 89 -4.71 -8.52 4.66
CA LEU A 89 -3.27 -8.45 4.90
C LEU A 89 -2.64 -7.30 4.10
N LEU A 90 -2.99 -7.18 2.81
CA LEU A 90 -2.48 -6.12 1.95
C LEU A 90 -2.86 -4.72 2.46
N PHE A 91 -4.10 -4.57 2.94
CA PHE A 91 -4.57 -3.33 3.54
C PHE A 91 -3.77 -2.96 4.79
N VAL A 92 -3.49 -3.92 5.67
CA VAL A 92 -2.65 -3.71 6.86
C VAL A 92 -1.22 -3.34 6.46
N LEU A 93 -0.64 -3.99 5.44
CA LEU A 93 0.70 -3.67 4.94
C LEU A 93 0.78 -2.24 4.37
N LEU A 94 -0.26 -1.78 3.67
CA LEU A 94 -0.34 -0.40 3.17
C LEU A 94 -0.34 0.61 4.32
N LEU A 95 -1.16 0.38 5.35
CA LEU A 95 -1.19 1.22 6.55
C LEU A 95 0.15 1.22 7.29
N ALA A 96 0.75 0.04 7.47
CA ALA A 96 2.06 -0.09 8.10
C ALA A 96 3.14 0.65 7.30
N ASN A 97 3.16 0.50 5.98
CA ASN A 97 4.11 1.19 5.10
C ASN A 97 4.02 2.71 5.27
N ILE A 98 2.81 3.28 5.25
CA ILE A 98 2.58 4.71 5.44
C ILE A 98 3.03 5.14 6.84
N PHE A 99 2.67 4.38 7.88
CA PHE A 99 3.08 4.66 9.25
C PHE A 99 4.60 4.70 9.41
N PHE A 100 5.32 3.71 8.87
CA PHE A 100 6.78 3.67 8.94
C PHE A 100 7.44 4.81 8.16
N PHE A 101 6.88 5.17 7.00
CA PHE A 101 7.37 6.29 6.21
C PHE A 101 7.19 7.63 6.94
N LEU A 102 6.01 7.88 7.52
CA LEU A 102 5.75 9.05 8.34
C LEU A 102 6.68 9.11 9.54
N LYS A 103 6.81 8.01 10.29
CA LYS A 103 7.75 7.93 11.43
C LYS A 103 9.18 8.29 11.01
N ASN A 104 9.64 7.79 9.86
CA ASN A 104 10.97 8.08 9.33
C ASN A 104 11.16 9.54 8.89
N ILE A 105 10.11 10.22 8.42
CA ILE A 105 10.14 11.66 8.13
C ILE A 105 10.19 12.45 9.46
N PHE A 106 9.22 12.23 10.35
CA PHE A 106 9.13 12.93 11.63
C PHE A 106 10.41 12.80 12.49
N THR A 107 11.04 11.63 12.50
CA THR A 107 12.29 11.41 13.24
C THR A 107 13.45 12.23 12.68
N LYS A 108 13.50 12.44 11.36
CA LYS A 108 14.54 13.29 10.74
C LYS A 108 14.29 14.76 11.01
N ASP A 109 13.03 15.19 10.97
CA ASP A 109 12.67 16.58 11.28
C ASP A 109 13.00 16.93 12.73
N LEU A 110 12.79 16.00 13.68
CA LEU A 110 13.20 16.16 15.09
C LEU A 110 14.73 16.25 15.26
N GLN A 111 15.50 15.40 14.56
CA GLN A 111 16.98 15.49 14.60
C GLN A 111 17.52 16.77 13.95
N TYR A 112 16.82 17.34 12.97
CA TYR A 112 17.20 18.63 12.39
C TYR A 112 17.00 19.77 13.41
N HIS A 113 15.96 19.68 14.23
CA HIS A 113 15.60 20.71 15.20
C HIS A 113 16.45 20.73 16.48
N GLU A 114 17.12 19.63 16.83
CA GLU A 114 18.06 19.54 17.98
C GLU A 114 19.50 20.00 17.64
N ASN A 115 19.84 20.17 16.35
CA ASN A 115 21.19 20.51 15.88
C ASN A 115 21.35 21.99 15.44
N CYS A 116 20.38 22.85 15.77
CA CYS A 116 20.42 24.31 15.58
C CYS A 116 20.52 25.01 16.94
#